data_AF-A0A960JEK4-F1
#
_entry.id   AF-A0A960JEK4-F1
#
_cell.length_a   1.000
_cell.length_b   1.000
_cell.length_c   1.000
_cell.angle_alpha   90.00
_cell.angle_beta   90.00
_cell.angle_gamma   90.00
#
_symmetry.space_group_name_H-M   'P 1'
#
loop_
_entity.id
_entity.type
_entity.pdbx_description
1 polymer ?
#
loop_
_entity_poly.entity_id
_entity_poly.type
_entity_poly.pdbx_seq_one_letter_code
_entity_poly.pdbx_strand_id
1 'polypeptide(L)'
;MKVTRFREKLPPGFVEKVVGLCGRDGEKWLSDLPRVIERLEERFKMRFEAHFDNLSYNFVGSCVTQDGIPAVLKIALPLPEPEIFNEAKALKIFAGKGAVGVLKLDLENRAILLERSLPGIHLK
;
A
#
# COMPACT_ATOMS: atom_id res chain seq x y z
N MET A 1 15.79 7.60 2.13
CA MET A 1 16.29 6.56 3.08
C MET A 1 17.12 5.54 2.28
N LYS A 2 18.29 5.03 2.72
CA LYS A 2 19.07 4.07 1.89
C LYS A 2 18.25 2.79 1.66
N VAL A 3 17.96 2.46 0.40
CA VAL A 3 17.07 1.36 -0.08
C VAL A 3 17.27 0.03 0.67
N THR A 4 18.51 -0.34 0.96
CA THR A 4 18.87 -1.61 1.60
C THR A 4 18.23 -1.81 2.99
N ARG A 5 18.07 -0.74 3.77
CA ARG A 5 17.51 -0.83 5.14
C ARG A 5 15.99 -0.97 5.19
N PHE A 6 15.29 -0.74 4.08
CA PHE A 6 13.83 -0.81 4.08
C PHE A 6 13.35 -2.26 3.98
N ARG A 7 13.96 -3.06 3.09
CA ARG A 7 13.63 -4.49 2.95
C ARG A 7 13.82 -5.25 4.26
N GLU A 8 14.88 -4.96 5.01
CA GLU A 8 15.19 -5.58 6.31
C GLU A 8 14.12 -5.32 7.37
N LYS A 9 13.34 -4.23 7.24
CA LYS A 9 12.25 -3.90 8.17
C LYS A 9 10.94 -4.58 7.80
N LEU A 10 10.80 -5.10 6.57
CA LEU A 10 9.59 -5.79 6.16
C LEU A 10 9.50 -7.16 6.85
N PRO A 11 8.27 -7.65 7.13
CA PRO A 11 8.08 -8.99 7.65
C PRO A 11 8.75 -10.04 6.72
N PRO A 12 9.60 -10.95 7.23
CA PRO A 12 10.30 -11.92 6.40
C PRO A 12 9.36 -12.77 5.54
N GLY A 13 8.24 -13.24 6.12
CA GLY A 13 7.24 -14.02 5.40
C GLY A 13 6.53 -13.23 4.28
N PHE A 14 6.50 -11.90 4.35
CA PHE A 14 6.02 -11.07 3.25
C PHE A 14 7.05 -11.02 2.13
N VAL A 15 8.33 -10.79 2.45
CA VAL A 15 9.43 -10.79 1.46
C VAL A 15 9.49 -12.12 0.72
N GLU A 16 9.50 -13.25 1.42
CA GLU A 16 9.52 -14.59 0.83
C GLU A 16 8.33 -14.82 -0.09
N LYS A 17 7.13 -14.40 0.32
CA LYS A 17 5.92 -14.54 -0.48
C LYS A 17 5.97 -13.70 -1.77
N VAL A 18 6.45 -12.46 -1.70
CA VAL A 18 6.59 -11.60 -2.88
C VAL A 18 7.56 -12.22 -3.89
N VAL A 19 8.70 -12.70 -3.41
CA VAL A 19 9.70 -13.37 -4.27
C VAL A 19 9.16 -14.68 -4.83
N GLY A 20 8.48 -15.49 -4.01
CA GLY A 20 7.90 -16.76 -4.42
C GLY A 20 6.79 -16.62 -5.46
N LEU A 21 5.94 -15.58 -5.34
CA LEU A 21 4.84 -15.33 -6.28
C LEU A 21 5.26 -14.60 -7.55
N CYS A 22 6.22 -13.68 -7.46
CA CYS A 22 6.55 -12.75 -8.56
C CYS A 22 7.96 -12.96 -9.12
N GLY A 23 8.77 -13.86 -8.56
CA GLY A 23 10.12 -14.14 -9.00
C GLY A 23 11.01 -12.89 -9.05
N ARG A 24 11.70 -12.70 -10.19
CA ARG A 24 12.60 -11.56 -10.44
C ARG A 24 11.87 -10.21 -10.38
N ASP A 25 10.61 -10.16 -10.80
CA ASP A 25 9.81 -8.93 -10.73
C ASP A 25 9.48 -8.57 -9.28
N GLY A 26 9.30 -9.57 -8.42
CA GLY A 26 9.14 -9.39 -6.97
C GLY A 26 10.40 -8.81 -6.32
N GLU A 27 11.57 -9.33 -6.66
CA GLU A 27 12.86 -8.81 -6.19
C GLU A 27 13.07 -7.33 -6.60
N LYS A 28 12.81 -7.03 -7.88
CA LYS A 28 12.89 -5.65 -8.39
C LYS A 28 11.89 -4.75 -7.68
N TRP A 29 10.64 -5.20 -7.51
CA TRP A 29 9.61 -4.43 -6.84
C TRP A 29 9.96 -4.14 -5.38
N LEU A 30 10.49 -5.10 -4.63
CA LEU A 30 10.96 -4.89 -3.25
C LEU A 30 12.09 -3.86 -3.18
N SER A 31 13.01 -3.88 -4.15
CA SER A 31 14.10 -2.90 -4.25
C SER A 31 13.58 -1.50 -4.61
N ASP A 32 12.56 -1.41 -5.46
CA ASP A 32 11.99 -0.13 -5.92
C ASP A 32 11.00 0.47 -4.92
N LEU A 33 10.43 -0.35 -4.02
CA LEU A 33 9.35 0.03 -3.11
C LEU A 33 9.63 1.30 -2.28
N PRO A 34 10.81 1.53 -1.68
CA PRO A 34 11.07 2.76 -0.94
C PRO A 34 10.95 4.01 -1.82
N ARG A 35 11.45 3.93 -3.05
CA ARG A 35 11.40 5.03 -4.02
C ARG A 35 9.97 5.23 -4.54
N VAL A 36 9.19 4.15 -4.66
CA VAL A 36 7.76 4.23 -4.99
C VAL A 36 7.01 4.98 -3.88
N ILE A 37 7.28 4.65 -2.61
CA ILE A 37 6.66 5.33 -1.46
C ILE A 37 7.01 6.83 -1.47
N GLU A 38 8.28 7.19 -1.64
CA GLU A 38 8.74 8.60 -1.71
C GLU A 38 7.99 9.38 -2.82
N ARG A 39 7.83 8.78 -4.02
CA ARG A 39 7.03 9.40 -5.11
C ARG A 39 5.56 9.55 -4.75
N LEU A 40 4.99 8.57 -4.05
CA LEU A 40 3.59 8.60 -3.65
C LEU A 40 3.36 9.62 -2.52
N GLU A 41 4.31 9.83 -1.61
CA GLU A 41 4.25 10.90 -0.60
C GLU A 41 4.09 12.27 -1.27
N GLU A 42 4.92 12.56 -2.28
CA GLU A 42 4.84 13.80 -3.07
C GLU A 42 3.52 13.89 -3.85
N ARG A 43 3.19 12.86 -4.64
CA ARG A 43 2.00 12.84 -5.51
C ARG A 43 0.70 12.93 -4.72
N PHE A 44 0.62 12.19 -3.62
CA PHE A 44 -0.57 12.12 -2.80
C PHE A 44 -0.61 13.19 -1.72
N LYS A 45 0.43 14.02 -1.56
CA LYS A 45 0.50 15.03 -0.51
C LYS A 45 0.25 14.40 0.85
N MET A 46 1.05 13.38 1.17
CA MET A 46 0.96 12.61 2.41
C MET A 46 2.35 12.23 2.91
N ARG A 47 2.46 11.86 4.18
CA ARG A 47 3.65 11.30 4.80
C ARG A 47 3.39 9.86 5.21
N PHE A 48 4.24 8.95 4.77
CA PHE A 48 4.24 7.55 5.19
C PHE A 48 4.77 7.44 6.63
N GLU A 49 4.14 6.62 7.46
CA GLU A 49 4.54 6.44 8.85
C GLU A 49 5.19 5.08 9.07
N ALA A 50 4.42 4.01 8.86
CA ALA A 50 4.86 2.64 9.06
C ALA A 50 4.00 1.67 8.25
N HIS A 51 4.59 0.54 7.84
CA HIS A 51 3.82 -0.58 7.32
C HIS A 51 3.09 -1.29 8.47
N PHE A 52 2.01 -1.99 8.15
CA PHE A 52 1.39 -2.90 9.11
C PHE A 52 2.20 -4.20 9.20
N ASP A 53 2.08 -4.93 10.31
CA ASP A 53 2.86 -6.15 10.54
C ASP A 53 2.30 -7.36 9.77
N ASN A 54 0.97 -7.40 9.55
CA ASN A 54 0.25 -8.52 8.97
C ASN A 54 0.09 -8.41 7.44
N LEU A 55 1.20 -8.17 6.73
CA LEU A 55 1.18 -8.08 5.27
C LEU A 55 0.96 -9.46 4.62
N SER A 56 0.05 -9.52 3.64
CA SER A 56 -0.25 -10.75 2.89
C SER A 56 0.01 -10.58 1.39
N TYR A 57 -0.89 -9.94 0.66
CA TYR A 57 -0.90 -9.86 -0.81
C TYR A 57 -0.68 -8.47 -1.37
N ASN A 58 -0.53 -7.47 -0.51
CA ASN A 58 -0.22 -6.09 -0.88
C ASN A 58 0.71 -5.50 0.19
N PHE A 59 1.53 -4.54 -0.19
CA PHE A 59 2.15 -3.68 0.82
C PHE A 59 1.11 -2.69 1.33
N VAL A 60 0.99 -2.60 2.65
CA VAL A 60 0.00 -1.75 3.31
C VAL A 60 0.67 -1.01 4.45
N GLY A 61 0.42 0.30 4.56
CA GLY A 61 0.92 1.08 5.67
C GLY A 61 0.06 2.29 6.00
N SER A 62 0.28 2.80 7.19
CA SER A 62 -0.33 4.02 7.69
C SER A 62 0.36 5.26 7.11
N CYS A 63 -0.44 6.27 6.83
CA CYS A 63 0.01 7.56 6.34
C CYS A 63 -0.81 8.68 6.99
N VAL A 64 -0.31 9.91 6.89
CA VAL A 64 -1.04 11.12 7.28
C VAL A 64 -1.01 12.08 6.09
N THR A 65 -2.16 12.61 5.67
CA THR A 65 -2.22 13.61 4.60
C THR A 65 -1.58 14.93 5.05
N GLN A 66 -1.27 15.83 4.12
CA GLN A 66 -0.78 17.18 4.44
C GLN A 66 -1.73 17.95 5.36
N ASP A 67 -3.03 17.67 5.28
CA ASP A 67 -4.06 18.26 6.14
C ASP A 67 -4.18 17.58 7.51
N GLY A 68 -3.28 16.65 7.84
CA GLY A 68 -3.26 15.94 9.13
C GLY A 68 -4.25 14.77 9.23
N ILE A 69 -4.87 14.35 8.13
CA ILE A 69 -5.88 13.29 8.14
C ILE A 69 -5.21 11.90 8.07
N PRO A 70 -5.52 10.98 8.98
CA PRO A 70 -5.03 9.61 8.90
C PRO A 70 -5.54 8.88 7.66
N ALA A 71 -4.65 8.19 6.96
CA ALA A 71 -4.92 7.45 5.73
C ALA A 71 -4.19 6.10 5.72
N VAL A 72 -4.56 5.25 4.76
CA VAL A 72 -3.89 3.96 4.50
C VAL A 72 -3.40 3.94 3.06
N LEU A 73 -2.10 3.72 2.88
CA LEU A 73 -1.50 3.46 1.58
C LEU A 73 -1.48 1.96 1.33
N LYS A 74 -1.96 1.55 0.15
CA LYS A 74 -1.89 0.17 -0.33
C LYS A 74 -1.25 0.14 -1.71
N ILE A 75 -0.28 -0.74 -1.92
CA ILE A 75 0.47 -0.92 -3.17
C ILE A 75 0.39 -2.40 -3.56
N ALA A 76 -0.08 -2.67 -4.79
CA ALA A 76 -0.17 -4.02 -5.30
C ALA A 76 1.19 -4.61 -5.70
N LEU A 77 1.27 -5.93 -5.59
CA LEU A 77 2.38 -6.71 -6.11
C LEU A 77 2.46 -6.62 -7.64
N PRO A 78 3.63 -6.89 -8.24
CA PRO A 78 3.84 -6.81 -9.68
C PRO A 78 3.24 -8.03 -10.43
N LEU A 79 2.01 -8.43 -10.11
CA LEU A 79 1.29 -9.51 -10.79
C LEU A 79 0.68 -9.03 -12.12
N PRO A 80 0.48 -9.91 -13.13
CA PRO A 80 -0.09 -9.51 -14.43
C PRO A 80 -1.45 -8.82 -14.30
N GLU A 81 -2.32 -9.33 -13.42
CA GLU A 81 -3.66 -8.81 -13.15
C GLU A 81 -3.76 -8.34 -11.70
N PRO A 82 -3.48 -7.07 -11.40
CA PRO A 82 -3.56 -6.56 -10.04
C PRO A 82 -5.02 -6.31 -9.63
N GLU A 83 -5.50 -7.08 -8.66
CA GLU A 83 -6.87 -6.99 -8.12
C GLU A 83 -7.21 -5.61 -7.50
N ILE A 84 -6.20 -4.83 -7.13
CA ILE A 84 -6.34 -3.52 -6.48
C ILE A 84 -7.20 -2.52 -7.28
N PHE A 85 -7.26 -2.67 -8.60
CA PHE A 85 -8.10 -1.80 -9.43
C PHE A 85 -9.58 -2.17 -9.36
N ASN A 86 -9.89 -3.46 -9.24
CA ASN A 86 -11.25 -3.91 -9.02
C ASN A 86 -11.72 -3.52 -7.61
N GLU A 87 -10.84 -3.62 -6.62
CA GLU A 87 -11.08 -3.11 -5.27
C GLU A 87 -11.36 -1.60 -5.29
N ALA A 88 -10.52 -0.80 -5.96
CA ALA A 88 -10.74 0.64 -6.08
C ALA A 88 -12.09 0.98 -6.73
N LYS A 89 -12.50 0.24 -7.76
CA LYS A 89 -13.82 0.38 -8.40
C LYS A 89 -14.94 0.04 -7.43
N ALA A 90 -14.84 -1.10 -6.73
CA ALA A 90 -15.83 -1.52 -5.73
C ALA A 90 -15.97 -0.48 -4.61
N LEU A 91 -14.86 -0.03 -4.02
CA LEU A 91 -14.87 0.99 -2.97
C LEU A 91 -15.50 2.31 -3.43
N LYS A 92 -15.29 2.72 -4.69
CA LYS A 92 -15.98 3.89 -5.26
C LYS A 92 -17.49 3.67 -5.39
N ILE A 93 -17.94 2.47 -5.72
CA ILE A 93 -19.37 2.12 -5.81
C ILE A 93 -20.04 2.10 -4.42
N PHE A 94 -19.30 1.66 -3.40
CA PHE A 94 -19.77 1.58 -2.01
C PHE A 94 -19.43 2.81 -1.16
N ALA A 95 -18.83 3.85 -1.74
CA ALA A 95 -18.48 5.07 -1.03
C ALA A 95 -19.73 5.67 -0.35
N GLY A 96 -19.60 6.00 0.95
CA GLY A 96 -20.73 6.49 1.76
C GLY A 96 -21.74 5.42 2.19
N LYS A 97 -21.49 4.12 1.89
CA LYS A 97 -22.34 2.99 2.28
C LYS A 97 -21.63 2.03 3.24
N GLY A 98 -20.91 2.58 4.20
CA GLY A 98 -20.16 1.81 5.20
C GLY A 98 -18.82 1.24 4.73
N ALA A 99 -18.37 1.60 3.52
CA ALA A 99 -17.02 1.30 3.04
C ALA A 99 -16.10 2.52 3.18
N VAL A 100 -14.80 2.28 3.37
CA VAL A 100 -13.77 3.34 3.36
C VAL A 100 -13.69 3.99 1.98
N GLY A 101 -13.53 5.30 1.94
CA GLY A 101 -13.38 6.06 0.70
C GLY A 101 -12.01 5.88 0.05
N VAL A 102 -11.99 5.93 -1.29
CA VAL A 102 -10.75 6.08 -2.07
C VAL A 102 -10.41 7.56 -2.16
N LEU A 103 -9.34 7.97 -1.49
CA LEU A 103 -8.84 9.35 -1.53
C LEU A 103 -8.09 9.64 -2.82
N LYS A 104 -7.18 8.75 -3.21
CA LYS A 104 -6.34 8.88 -4.43
C LYS A 104 -6.02 7.52 -5.04
N LEU A 105 -5.75 7.50 -6.33
CA LEU A 105 -5.41 6.31 -7.12
C LEU A 105 -4.23 6.64 -8.05
N ASP A 106 -3.24 5.76 -8.08
CA ASP A 106 -2.13 5.79 -9.03
C ASP A 106 -2.07 4.44 -9.76
N LEU A 107 -2.45 4.44 -11.04
CA LEU A 107 -2.48 3.23 -11.86
C LEU A 107 -1.08 2.73 -12.23
N GLU A 108 -0.12 3.65 -12.38
CA GLU A 108 1.25 3.34 -12.79
C GLU A 108 1.98 2.59 -11.68
N ASN A 109 1.88 3.11 -10.45
CA ASN A 109 2.46 2.47 -9.27
C ASN A 109 1.52 1.45 -8.62
N ARG A 110 0.34 1.21 -9.21
CA ARG A 110 -0.70 0.28 -8.70
C ARG A 110 -1.00 0.53 -7.22
N ALA A 111 -1.23 1.79 -6.88
CA ALA A 111 -1.38 2.24 -5.50
C ALA A 111 -2.72 2.94 -5.28
N ILE A 112 -3.31 2.71 -4.11
CA ILE A 112 -4.48 3.42 -3.62
C ILE A 112 -4.19 4.05 -2.27
N LEU A 113 -4.66 5.28 -2.09
CA LEU A 113 -4.75 5.92 -0.80
C LEU A 113 -6.21 5.87 -0.34
N LEU A 114 -6.43 5.31 0.84
CA LEU A 114 -7.74 5.10 1.43
C LEU A 114 -7.91 5.91 2.71
N GLU A 115 -9.16 6.22 3.03
CA GLU A 115 -9.54 6.67 4.37
C GLU A 115 -9.15 5.63 5.42
N ARG A 116 -8.66 6.10 6.56
CA ARG A 116 -8.41 5.22 7.71
C ARG A 116 -9.66 5.16 8.58
N SER A 117 -10.23 3.97 8.74
CA SER A 117 -11.34 3.75 9.67
C SER A 117 -10.85 3.84 11.11
N LEU A 118 -11.30 4.86 11.85
CA LEU A 118 -10.98 5.08 13.26
C LEU A 118 -12.27 5.44 14.04
N PRO A 119 -12.52 4.83 15.21
CA PRO A 119 -11.76 3.73 15.82
C PRO A 119 -11.92 2.42 15.04
N GLY A 120 -10.91 1.54 15.09
CA GLY A 120 -10.96 0.22 14.46
C GLY A 120 -9.85 -0.70 14.97
N ILE A 121 -10.19 -1.96 15.28
CA ILE A 121 -9.25 -3.03 15.64
C ILE A 121 -9.35 -4.15 14.60
N HIS A 122 -8.23 -4.81 14.31
CA HIS A 122 -8.22 -5.98 13.45
C HIS A 122 -8.99 -7.12 14.13
N LEU A 123 -10.02 -7.65 13.47
CA LEU A 123 -10.73 -8.85 13.94
C LEU A 123 -9.88 -10.07 13.55
N LYS A 124 -9.66 -10.98 14.51
CA LYS A 124 -8.85 -12.20 14.31
C LYS A 124 -9.60 -13.24 13.49
#